data_AF-A0A0G8ED32-F1
#
_entry.id   AF-A0A0G8ED32-F1
#
_cell.length_a   1.000
_cell.length_b   1.000
_cell.length_c   1.000
_cell.angle_alpha   90.00
_cell.angle_beta   90.00
_cell.angle_gamma   90.00
#
_symmetry.space_group_name_H-M   'P 1'
#
loop_
_entity.id
_entity.type
_entity.pdbx_description
1 polymer ?
#
loop_
_entity_poly.entity_id
_entity_poly.type
_entity_poly.pdbx_seq_one_letter_code
_entity_poly.pdbx_strand_id
1 'polypeptide(L)'
;MMNIYKEINEEMKKVYLSHDCCFVGYSVGKDSSAMLTLLWDAISELSLEDRTKPIHILTSEVGVETPVMTAYISRTLKKTAMYSCPKQKA
;
A
#
# COMPACT_ATOMS: atom_id res chain seq x y z
N MET A 1 -17.00 -22.13 -6.88
CA MET A 1 -16.43 -20.97 -7.59
C MET A 1 -15.38 -20.36 -6.67
N MET A 2 -14.12 -20.39 -7.08
CA MET A 2 -13.00 -19.86 -6.30
C MET A 2 -13.11 -18.34 -6.18
N ASN A 3 -12.85 -17.80 -4.99
CA ASN A 3 -12.91 -16.37 -4.73
C ASN A 3 -11.53 -15.77 -4.99
N ILE A 4 -11.35 -15.18 -6.17
CA ILE A 4 -10.09 -14.58 -6.62
C ILE A 4 -9.51 -13.57 -5.62
N TYR A 5 -10.37 -12.85 -4.88
CA TYR A 5 -9.92 -11.91 -3.85
C TYR A 5 -9.20 -12.64 -2.71
N LYS A 6 -9.73 -13.79 -2.27
CA LYS A 6 -9.09 -14.59 -1.21
C LYS A 6 -7.75 -15.15 -1.68
N GLU A 7 -7.66 -15.60 -2.92
CA GLU A 7 -6.40 -16.11 -3.48
C GLU A 7 -5.33 -15.02 -3.50
N ILE A 8 -5.67 -13.81 -3.97
CA ILE A 8 -4.74 -12.67 -3.96
C ILE A 8 -4.32 -12.32 -2.53
N ASN A 9 -5.27 -12.30 -1.59
CA ASN A 9 -5.00 -11.98 -0.19
C ASN A 9 -4.01 -12.99 0.44
N GLU A 10 -4.21 -14.29 0.22
CA GLU A 10 -3.30 -15.34 0.69
C GLU A 10 -1.92 -15.26 0.04
N GLU A 11 -1.83 -15.00 -1.26
CA GLU A 11 -0.54 -14.81 -1.93
C GLU A 11 0.20 -13.57 -1.43
N MET A 12 -0.51 -12.46 -1.18
CA MET A 12 0.09 -11.25 -0.59
C MET A 12 0.69 -11.53 0.80
N LYS A 13 -0.02 -12.28 1.65
CA LYS A 13 0.50 -12.71 2.97
C LYS A 13 1.76 -13.54 2.81
N LYS A 14 1.79 -14.52 1.91
CA LYS A 14 2.96 -15.36 1.66
C LYS A 14 4.18 -14.55 1.20
N VAL A 15 3.99 -13.60 0.28
CA VAL A 15 5.07 -12.72 -0.20
C VAL A 15 5.61 -11.87 0.94
N TYR A 16 4.72 -11.26 1.74
CA TYR A 16 5.14 -10.48 2.91
C TYR A 16 5.89 -11.35 3.94
N LEU A 17 5.37 -12.53 4.29
CA LEU A 17 5.98 -13.44 5.27
C LEU A 17 7.28 -14.10 4.81
N SER A 18 7.60 -14.09 3.51
CA SER A 18 8.84 -14.68 2.97
C SER A 18 10.04 -13.73 2.87
N HIS A 19 9.86 -12.43 3.07
CA HIS A 19 10.93 -11.43 2.88
C HIS A 19 11.13 -10.55 4.11
N ASP A 20 12.34 -10.04 4.34
CA ASP A 20 12.61 -9.19 5.52
C ASP A 20 11.99 -7.79 5.42
N CYS A 21 11.67 -7.34 4.21
CA CYS A 21 10.95 -6.10 3.96
C CYS A 21 10.06 -6.21 2.71
N CYS A 22 9.07 -5.31 2.62
CA CYS A 22 8.17 -5.23 1.48
C CYS A 22 8.27 -3.85 0.82
N PHE A 23 8.39 -3.82 -0.51
CA PHE A 23 8.39 -2.58 -1.29
C PHE A 23 7.15 -2.50 -2.17
N VAL A 24 6.52 -1.32 -2.20
CA VAL A 24 5.31 -1.07 -2.99
C VAL A 24 5.52 0.16 -3.86
N GLY A 25 5.48 -0.01 -5.18
CA GLY A 25 5.42 1.11 -6.11
C GLY A 25 4.03 1.77 -6.10
N TYR A 26 3.97 3.05 -5.80
CA TYR A 26 2.74 3.83 -5.70
C TYR A 26 2.75 5.05 -6.60
N SER A 27 1.92 5.01 -7.65
CA SER A 27 1.78 6.06 -8.65
C SER A 27 0.50 6.90 -8.48
N VAL A 28 -0.28 6.67 -7.41
CA VAL A 28 -1.60 7.30 -7.20
C VAL A 28 -2.64 6.94 -8.29
N GLY A 29 -2.32 5.99 -9.16
CA GLY A 29 -3.22 5.47 -10.19
C GLY A 29 -4.15 4.38 -9.65
N LYS A 30 -5.06 3.90 -10.52
CA LYS A 30 -6.03 2.84 -10.20
C LYS A 30 -5.35 1.57 -9.70
N ASP A 31 -4.39 1.05 -10.48
CA ASP A 31 -3.80 -0.26 -10.22
C ASP A 31 -2.91 -0.26 -8.97
N SER A 32 -2.09 0.79 -8.80
CA SER A 32 -1.24 0.93 -7.61
C SER A 32 -2.05 1.24 -6.34
N SER A 33 -3.17 1.95 -6.46
CA SER A 33 -4.10 2.16 -5.32
C SER A 33 -4.84 0.88 -4.95
N ALA A 34 -5.25 0.06 -5.93
CA ALA A 34 -5.86 -1.24 -5.67
C ALA A 34 -4.85 -2.20 -5.02
N MET A 35 -3.61 -2.24 -5.52
CA MET A 35 -2.55 -3.08 -4.96
C MET A 35 -2.22 -2.69 -3.51
N LEU A 36 -2.12 -1.39 -3.20
CA LEU A 36 -1.89 -0.92 -1.82
C LEU A 36 -3.05 -1.28 -0.89
N THR A 37 -4.31 -1.18 -1.36
CA THR A 37 -5.50 -1.58 -0.59
C THR A 37 -5.48 -3.09 -0.30
N LEU A 38 -5.20 -3.91 -1.31
CA LEU A 38 -5.14 -5.37 -1.16
C LEU A 38 -4.02 -5.80 -0.21
N LEU A 39 -2.87 -5.14 -0.26
CA LEU A 39 -1.78 -5.37 0.67
C LEU A 39 -2.18 -5.01 2.11
N TRP A 40 -2.87 -3.87 2.28
CA TRP A 40 -3.36 -3.45 3.59
C TRP A 40 -4.34 -4.46 4.19
N ASP A 41 -5.33 -4.90 3.41
CA ASP A 41 -6.31 -5.90 3.84
C ASP A 41 -5.61 -7.20 4.24
N ALA A 42 -4.72 -7.72 3.39
CA ALA A 42 -4.01 -8.97 3.63
C ALA A 42 -3.16 -8.94 4.91
N ILE A 43 -2.43 -7.85 5.15
CA ILE A 43 -1.60 -7.70 6.34
C ILE A 43 -2.44 -7.43 7.59
N SER A 44 -3.59 -6.76 7.44
CA SER A 44 -4.53 -6.52 8.54
C SER A 44 -5.19 -7.81 9.08
N GLU A 45 -5.13 -8.91 8.33
CA GLU A 45 -5.60 -10.23 8.74
C GLU A 45 -4.53 -11.08 9.46
N LEU A 46 -3.24 -10.72 9.35
CA LEU A 46 -2.14 -11.43 10.04
C LEU A 46 -2.19 -11.20 11.56
N SER A 47 -1.56 -12.05 12.36
CA SER A 47 -1.40 -11.77 13.79
C SER A 47 -0.53 -10.53 14.02
N LEU A 48 -0.63 -9.84 15.16
CA LEU A 48 0.23 -8.67 15.43
C LEU A 48 1.72 -9.03 15.48
N GLU A 49 2.03 -10.26 15.88
CA GLU A 49 3.40 -10.78 15.98
C GLU A 49 4.05 -11.00 14.60
N ASP A 50 3.23 -11.27 13.58
CA ASP A 50 3.69 -11.46 12.21
C ASP A 50 3.85 -10.13 11.44
N ARG A 51 3.28 -9.02 11.95
CA ARG A 51 3.29 -7.70 11.31
C ARG A 51 4.56 -6.88 11.63
N THR A 52 5.71 -7.54 11.64
CA THR A 52 6.99 -6.94 12.08
C THR A 52 7.85 -6.39 10.95
N LYS A 53 7.57 -6.77 9.70
CA LYS A 53 8.41 -6.43 8.55
C LYS A 53 8.05 -5.04 8.03
N PRO A 54 9.05 -4.17 7.80
CA PRO A 54 8.79 -2.84 7.28
C PRO A 54 8.21 -2.90 5.86
N ILE A 55 7.22 -2.03 5.61
CA ILE A 55 6.63 -1.81 4.29
C ILE A 55 7.03 -0.41 3.81
N HIS A 56 7.71 -0.34 2.69
CA HIS A 56 8.18 0.88 2.07
C HIS A 56 7.34 1.22 0.85
N ILE A 57 6.67 2.38 0.88
CA ILE A 57 5.93 2.90 -0.27
C ILE A 57 6.86 3.81 -1.07
N LEU A 58 7.12 3.45 -2.31
CA LEU A 58 7.98 4.16 -3.24
C LEU A 58 7.13 4.86 -4.29
N THR A 59 7.35 6.15 -4.49
CA THR A 59 6.67 6.94 -5.52
C THR A 59 7.71 7.67 -6.37
N SER A 60 7.38 7.96 -7.62
CA SER A 60 8.25 8.66 -8.56
C SER A 60 7.44 9.72 -9.30
N GLU A 61 8.01 10.90 -9.47
CA GLU A 61 7.45 11.97 -10.30
C GLU A 61 8.22 12.01 -11.63
N VAL A 62 7.49 11.98 -12.74
CA VAL A 62 8.09 12.03 -14.08
C VAL A 62 8.20 13.46 -14.62
N GLY A 63 7.60 14.44 -13.93
CA GLY A 63 7.74 15.87 -14.23
C GLY A 63 6.97 16.33 -15.48
N VAL A 64 6.06 15.50 -15.98
CA VAL A 64 5.23 15.77 -17.16
C VAL A 64 3.74 15.89 -16.84
N GLU A 65 3.39 15.84 -15.56
CA GLU A 65 2.02 15.94 -15.07
C GLU A 65 1.48 17.37 -15.18
N THR A 66 0.18 17.50 -15.44
CA THR A 66 -0.47 18.82 -15.44
C THR A 66 -0.55 19.38 -14.01
N PRO A 67 -0.61 20.71 -13.82
CA PRO A 67 -0.66 21.31 -12.47
C PRO A 67 -1.80 20.75 -11.59
N VAL A 68 -2.95 20.43 -12.20
CA VAL A 68 -4.09 19.82 -11.50
C VAL A 68 -3.75 18.41 -11.01
N MET A 69 -3.07 17.63 -11.85
CA MET A 69 -2.67 16.26 -11.52
C MET A 69 -1.57 16.24 -10.45
N THR A 70 -0.57 17.13 -10.54
CA THR A 70 0.44 17.31 -9.50
C THR A 70 -0.21 17.64 -8.15
N ALA A 71 -1.16 18.60 -8.12
CA ALA A 71 -1.88 18.94 -6.90
C ALA A 71 -2.71 17.76 -6.34
N TYR A 72 -3.27 16.91 -7.20
CA TYR A 72 -3.94 15.68 -6.79
C TYR A 72 -2.95 14.67 -6.17
N ILE A 73 -1.85 14.36 -6.86
CA ILE A 73 -0.81 13.45 -6.39
C ILE A 73 -0.28 13.90 -5.03
N SER A 74 0.12 15.17 -4.89
CA SER A 74 0.64 15.70 -3.63
C SER A 74 -0.37 15.59 -2.47
N ARG A 75 -1.66 15.85 -2.72
CA ARG A 75 -2.71 15.71 -1.70
C ARG A 75 -2.91 14.25 -1.30
N THR A 76 -2.89 13.34 -2.27
CA THR A 76 -3.10 11.91 -1.99
C THR A 76 -1.93 11.31 -1.24
N LEU A 77 -0.69 11.60 -1.65
CA LEU A 77 0.52 11.15 -0.94
C LEU A 77 0.53 11.64 0.52
N LYS A 78 0.12 12.89 0.78
CA LYS A 78 -0.03 13.41 2.16
C LYS A 78 -1.05 12.61 2.96
N LYS A 79 -2.20 12.27 2.38
CA LYS A 79 -3.22 11.45 3.05
C LYS A 79 -2.70 10.04 3.36
N THR A 80 -2.08 9.37 2.38
CA THR A 80 -1.52 8.02 2.57
C THR A 80 -0.46 8.01 3.67
N ALA A 81 0.40 9.05 3.75
CA ALA A 81 1.39 9.20 4.81
C ALA A 81 0.77 9.46 6.20
N MET A 82 -0.39 10.11 6.28
CA MET A 82 -1.10 10.25 7.56
C MET A 82 -1.62 8.90 8.05
N TYR A 83 -2.15 8.05 7.16
CA TYR A 83 -2.69 6.75 7.54
C TYR A 83 -1.62 5.73 7.95
N SER A 84 -0.36 5.90 7.51
CA SER A 84 0.75 5.04 7.92
C SER A 84 1.33 5.37 9.30
N CYS A 85 0.96 6.51 9.92
CA CYS A 85 1.40 6.88 11.27
C CYS A 85 0.29 6.65 12.31
N PRO A 86 0.46 5.73 13.29
CA PRO A 86 -0.54 5.51 14.35
C PRO A 86 -0.80 6.69 15.29
N LYS A 87 -0.04 7.81 15.20
CA LYS A 87 -0.04 8.87 16.21
C LYS A 87 -1.21 9.87 16.16
N GLN A 88 -2.24 9.68 15.35
CA GLN A 88 -3.36 10.65 15.26
C GLN A 88 -4.76 10.01 15.18
N LYS A 89 -4.98 8.92 15.93
CA LYS A 89 -6.33 8.56 16.42
C LYS A 89 -6.37 8.73 17.94
N ALA A 90 -6.39 9.98 18.39
CA ALA A 90 -6.73 10.39 19.74
C ALA A 90 -7.71 11.57 19.63
#